data_AF-A3EXT4-F1
#
_entry.id   AF-A3EXT4-F1
#
_cell.length_a   1.000
_cell.length_b   1.000
_cell.length_c   1.000
_cell.angle_alpha   90.00
_cell.angle_beta   90.00
_cell.angle_gamma   90.00
#
_symmetry.space_group_name_H-M   'P 1'
#
loop_
_entity.id
_entity.type
_entity.pdbx_description
1 polymer ?
#
loop_
_entity_poly.entity_id
_entity_poly.type
_entity_poly.pdbx_seq_one_letter_code
_entity_poly.pdbx_strand_id
1 'polypeptide(L)'
;LRIVDIYEDIGHPKGPSKIITELIADHPDEPYYVDRLAKTYIRRRRYTDAVHKYKELLKRWPEYGDALVEYGRLMHLQRKWKDAVIHLSKGITADYPHTNQGVYFEALGDSLQRLGRRSEAIRNYEYAVAKRFFRSVYQRSYHNVDHLTGKPWWSVEEMTIPTTYRDENGELKIITEKDFYRKLQSMSSILKQEAQDALTKPFATHYIRDNIEYYPYYYEPNLVQEVLVIHRGLKTSTSRSCPKLRHLFETFLPTRRCRLCNVKYVTINQGHIWPTCGSTNTILTTHLALSVPNDVSIKVGNETRTWTEGDALIFD
;
A
#
# COMPACT_ATOMS: atom_id res chain seq x y z
N LEU A 1 9.51 -6.69 -31.13
CA LEU A 1 9.24 -6.10 -29.78
C LEU A 1 8.22 -4.96 -29.82
N ARG A 2 8.36 -3.95 -30.70
CA ARG A 2 7.35 -2.87 -30.84
C ARG A 2 5.90 -3.35 -30.99
N ILE A 3 5.67 -4.45 -31.72
CA ILE A 3 4.35 -5.08 -31.85
C ILE A 3 3.86 -5.70 -30.53
N VAL A 4 4.76 -6.29 -29.73
CA VAL A 4 4.42 -6.83 -28.40
C VAL A 4 3.99 -5.69 -27.49
N ASP A 5 4.72 -4.58 -27.49
CA ASP A 5 4.41 -3.41 -26.68
C ASP A 5 3.06 -2.80 -27.09
N ILE A 6 2.82 -2.64 -28.40
CA ILE A 6 1.51 -2.21 -28.93
C ILE A 6 0.38 -3.14 -28.47
N TYR A 7 0.58 -4.46 -28.54
CA TYR A 7 -0.44 -5.40 -28.10
C TYR A 7 -0.67 -5.38 -26.58
N GLU A 8 0.38 -5.13 -25.79
CA GLU A 8 0.26 -4.94 -24.33
C GLU A 8 -0.51 -3.64 -24.03
N ASP A 9 -0.21 -2.55 -24.74
CA ASP A 9 -0.85 -1.23 -24.56
C ASP A 9 -2.34 -1.26 -24.90
N ILE A 10 -2.74 -1.95 -25.97
CA ILE A 10 -4.16 -2.10 -26.36
C ILE A 10 -4.88 -3.22 -25.57
N GLY A 11 -4.21 -3.84 -24.59
CA GLY A 11 -4.81 -4.87 -23.72
C GLY A 11 -5.19 -6.17 -24.42
N HIS A 12 -4.59 -6.48 -25.58
CA HIS A 12 -4.99 -7.66 -26.35
C HIS A 12 -4.60 -8.96 -25.63
N PRO A 13 -5.55 -9.90 -25.40
CA PRO A 13 -5.38 -10.96 -24.40
C PRO A 13 -4.49 -12.13 -24.84
N LYS A 14 -4.12 -12.26 -26.11
CA LYS A 14 -3.29 -13.38 -26.60
C LYS A 14 -2.13 -12.99 -27.53
N GLY A 15 -2.22 -11.85 -28.22
CA GLY A 15 -1.23 -11.39 -29.21
C GLY A 15 0.23 -11.34 -28.70
N PRO A 16 0.52 -10.68 -27.56
CA PRO A 16 1.84 -10.59 -26.96
C PRO A 16 2.48 -11.97 -26.74
N SER A 17 1.77 -12.88 -26.05
CA SER A 17 2.33 -14.20 -25.72
C SER A 17 2.59 -15.07 -26.94
N LYS A 18 1.75 -14.99 -27.99
CA LYS A 18 1.98 -15.77 -29.22
C LYS A 18 3.29 -15.34 -29.91
N ILE A 19 3.44 -14.03 -30.10
CA ILE A 19 4.63 -13.46 -30.76
C ILE A 19 5.89 -13.74 -29.95
N ILE A 20 5.83 -13.60 -28.62
CA ILE A 20 6.99 -13.90 -27.77
C ILE A 20 7.35 -15.39 -27.85
N THR A 21 6.38 -16.31 -27.90
CA THR A 21 6.66 -17.75 -28.06
C THR A 21 7.34 -18.06 -29.39
N GLU A 22 6.94 -17.41 -30.48
CA GLU A 22 7.61 -17.53 -31.78
C GLU A 22 9.07 -17.03 -31.69
N LEU A 23 9.30 -15.88 -31.06
CA LEU A 23 10.65 -15.35 -30.82
C LEU A 23 11.52 -16.27 -29.94
N ILE A 24 10.94 -16.96 -28.96
CA ILE A 24 11.66 -17.96 -28.16
C ILE A 24 12.06 -19.16 -29.03
N ALA A 25 11.21 -19.57 -29.97
CA ALA A 25 11.51 -20.68 -30.88
C ALA A 25 12.63 -20.31 -31.86
N ASP A 26 12.64 -19.08 -32.37
CA ASP A 26 13.66 -18.57 -33.29
C ASP A 26 14.99 -18.25 -32.57
N HIS A 27 14.94 -17.91 -31.29
CA HIS A 27 16.09 -17.53 -30.46
C HIS A 27 16.12 -18.29 -29.12
N PRO A 28 16.32 -19.63 -29.15
CA PRO A 28 16.17 -20.47 -27.96
C PRO A 28 17.24 -20.23 -26.89
N ASP A 29 18.37 -19.60 -27.23
CA ASP A 29 19.47 -19.27 -26.31
C ASP A 29 19.37 -17.88 -25.68
N GLU A 30 18.32 -17.12 -26.00
CA GLU A 30 18.13 -15.75 -25.51
C GLU A 30 17.16 -15.70 -24.29
N PRO A 31 17.67 -15.55 -23.05
CA PRO A 31 16.82 -15.54 -21.85
C PRO A 31 15.83 -14.38 -21.81
N TYR A 32 16.15 -13.29 -22.50
CA TYR A 32 15.33 -12.08 -22.55
C TYR A 32 13.89 -12.33 -23.02
N TYR A 33 13.69 -13.18 -24.04
CA TYR A 33 12.33 -13.45 -24.54
C TYR A 33 11.52 -14.29 -23.56
N VAL A 34 12.16 -15.22 -22.85
CA VAL A 34 11.51 -16.02 -21.80
C VAL A 34 11.11 -15.13 -20.61
N ASP A 35 11.99 -14.21 -20.19
CA ASP A 35 11.69 -13.18 -19.18
C ASP A 35 10.51 -12.30 -19.63
N ARG A 36 10.52 -11.84 -20.88
CA ARG A 36 9.42 -11.03 -21.44
C ARG A 36 8.09 -11.76 -21.40
N LEU A 37 8.07 -13.06 -21.74
CA LEU A 37 6.85 -13.89 -21.67
C LEU A 37 6.34 -14.00 -20.23
N ALA A 38 7.24 -14.22 -19.27
CA ALA A 38 6.89 -14.30 -17.86
C ALA A 38 6.33 -12.97 -17.33
N LYS A 39 6.91 -11.82 -17.71
CA LYS A 39 6.40 -10.48 -17.41
C LYS A 39 5.00 -10.26 -18.02
N THR A 40 4.76 -10.70 -19.25
CA THR A 40 3.41 -10.67 -19.85
C THR A 40 2.41 -11.51 -19.05
N TYR A 41 2.80 -12.67 -18.51
CA TYR A 41 1.94 -13.44 -17.61
C TYR A 41 1.64 -12.71 -16.31
N ILE A 42 2.62 -12.03 -15.71
CA ILE A 42 2.39 -11.17 -14.53
C ILE A 42 1.38 -10.07 -14.84
N ARG A 43 1.54 -9.33 -15.94
CA ARG A 43 0.59 -8.27 -16.36
C ARG A 43 -0.84 -8.78 -16.50
N ARG A 44 -1.00 -10.05 -16.86
CA ARG A 44 -2.29 -10.74 -17.00
C ARG A 44 -2.74 -11.45 -15.73
N ARG A 45 -2.07 -11.24 -14.60
CA ARG A 45 -2.33 -11.88 -13.31
C ARG A 45 -2.24 -13.42 -13.35
N ARG A 46 -1.55 -13.97 -14.36
CA ARG A 46 -1.27 -15.40 -14.53
C ARG A 46 -0.01 -15.78 -13.76
N TYR A 47 -0.03 -15.61 -12.43
CA TYR A 47 1.14 -15.75 -11.58
C TYR A 47 1.74 -17.17 -11.59
N THR A 48 0.91 -18.20 -11.67
CA THR A 48 1.37 -19.60 -11.74
C THR A 48 2.19 -19.86 -13.00
N ASP A 49 1.75 -19.34 -14.15
CA ASP A 49 2.47 -19.47 -15.41
C ASP A 49 3.79 -18.69 -15.40
N ALA A 50 3.78 -17.47 -14.83
CA ALA A 50 4.99 -16.67 -14.65
C ALA A 50 6.03 -17.40 -13.77
N VAL A 51 5.59 -17.95 -12.63
CA VAL A 51 6.45 -18.74 -11.74
C VAL A 51 7.04 -19.95 -12.45
N HIS A 52 6.25 -20.65 -13.26
CA HIS A 52 6.73 -21.78 -14.03
C HIS A 52 7.80 -21.35 -15.04
N LYS A 53 7.55 -20.28 -15.82
CA LYS A 53 8.51 -19.78 -16.82
C LYS A 53 9.82 -19.28 -16.20
N TYR A 54 9.75 -18.54 -15.09
CA TYR A 54 10.97 -18.12 -14.40
C TYR A 54 11.76 -19.29 -13.83
N LYS A 55 11.08 -20.33 -13.33
CA LYS A 55 11.75 -21.55 -12.85
C LYS A 55 12.48 -22.26 -13.99
N GLU A 56 11.88 -22.34 -15.18
CA GLU A 56 12.54 -22.89 -16.38
C GLU A 56 13.73 -22.03 -16.82
N LEU A 57 13.55 -20.71 -16.87
CA LEU A 57 14.60 -19.74 -17.23
C LEU A 57 15.80 -19.88 -16.29
N LEU A 58 15.57 -19.80 -14.97
CA LEU A 58 16.64 -19.86 -13.98
C LEU A 58 17.32 -21.24 -13.88
N LYS A 59 16.68 -22.31 -14.37
CA LYS A 59 17.33 -23.62 -14.52
C LYS A 59 18.43 -23.58 -15.60
N ARG A 60 18.22 -22.82 -16.68
CA ARG A 60 19.16 -22.71 -17.80
C ARG A 60 20.13 -21.53 -17.65
N TRP A 61 19.68 -20.43 -17.06
CA TRP A 61 20.49 -19.24 -16.77
C TRP A 61 20.39 -18.85 -15.28
N PRO A 62 21.11 -19.54 -14.39
CA PRO A 62 21.01 -19.35 -12.93
C PRO A 62 21.42 -17.97 -12.41
N GLU A 63 22.15 -17.21 -13.23
CA GLU A 63 22.67 -15.87 -12.90
C GLU A 63 21.89 -14.74 -13.59
N TYR A 64 20.81 -15.02 -14.32
CA TYR A 64 20.04 -14.00 -15.02
C TYR A 64 19.28 -13.10 -14.02
N GLY A 65 19.88 -11.95 -13.69
CA GLY A 65 19.47 -11.10 -12.57
C GLY A 65 18.02 -10.62 -12.63
N ASP A 66 17.53 -10.24 -13.81
CA ASP A 66 16.14 -9.82 -14.04
C ASP A 66 15.12 -10.90 -13.62
N ALA A 67 15.38 -12.16 -13.98
CA ALA A 67 14.52 -13.26 -13.58
C ALA A 67 14.66 -13.57 -12.09
N LEU A 68 15.85 -13.42 -11.50
CA LEU A 68 16.06 -13.65 -10.07
C LEU A 68 15.20 -12.69 -9.23
N VAL A 69 15.20 -11.40 -9.56
CA VAL A 69 14.42 -10.41 -8.79
C VAL A 69 12.91 -10.58 -8.98
N GLU A 70 12.43 -10.85 -10.20
CA GLU A 70 11.00 -11.07 -10.45
C GLU A 70 10.51 -12.40 -9.87
N TYR A 71 11.30 -13.47 -9.99
CA TYR A 71 10.97 -14.75 -9.38
C TYR A 71 10.94 -14.64 -7.85
N GLY A 72 11.94 -13.99 -7.26
CA GLY A 72 11.99 -13.72 -5.83
C GLY A 72 10.79 -12.89 -5.35
N ARG A 73 10.37 -11.89 -6.12
CA ARG A 73 9.16 -11.11 -5.85
C ARG A 73 7.89 -11.96 -5.91
N LEU A 74 7.78 -12.87 -6.89
CA LEU A 74 6.66 -13.82 -6.95
C LEU A 74 6.67 -14.80 -5.78
N MET A 75 7.83 -15.26 -5.32
CA MET A 75 7.94 -16.09 -4.11
C MET A 75 7.49 -15.34 -2.87
N HIS A 76 7.83 -14.05 -2.76
CA HIS A 76 7.31 -13.18 -1.72
C HIS A 76 5.77 -13.15 -1.78
N LEU A 77 5.17 -12.87 -2.94
CA LEU A 77 3.70 -12.84 -3.07
C LEU A 77 3.04 -14.18 -2.69
N GLN A 78 3.74 -15.30 -2.88
CA GLN A 78 3.31 -16.64 -2.48
C GLN A 78 3.64 -17.00 -1.02
N ARG A 79 4.12 -16.06 -0.21
CA ARG A 79 4.53 -16.25 1.19
C ARG A 79 5.70 -17.22 1.39
N LYS A 80 6.46 -17.50 0.33
CA LYS A 80 7.68 -18.30 0.37
C LYS A 80 8.87 -17.39 0.69
N TRP A 81 8.85 -16.81 1.90
CA TRP A 81 9.77 -15.75 2.30
C TRP A 81 11.24 -16.18 2.22
N LYS A 82 11.55 -17.44 2.55
CA LYS A 82 12.92 -17.98 2.45
C LYS A 82 13.41 -17.95 1.01
N ASP A 83 12.61 -18.46 0.07
CA ASP A 83 12.93 -18.47 -1.35
C ASP A 83 13.02 -17.05 -1.91
N ALA A 84 12.11 -16.17 -1.49
CA ALA A 84 12.13 -14.76 -1.86
C ALA A 84 13.45 -14.10 -1.48
N VAL A 85 13.90 -14.27 -0.22
CA VAL A 85 15.17 -13.71 0.25
C VAL A 85 16.36 -14.22 -0.58
N ILE A 86 16.41 -15.53 -0.87
CA ILE A 86 17.50 -16.12 -1.66
C ILE A 86 17.59 -15.46 -3.04
N HIS A 87 16.48 -15.44 -3.79
CA HIS A 87 16.50 -14.98 -5.18
C HIS A 87 16.59 -13.46 -5.29
N LEU A 88 15.89 -12.71 -4.43
CA LEU A 88 16.00 -11.24 -4.41
C LEU A 88 17.41 -10.80 -4.04
N SER A 89 18.02 -11.38 -3.00
CA SER A 89 19.39 -11.01 -2.60
C SER A 89 20.38 -11.30 -3.71
N LYS A 90 20.26 -12.47 -4.36
CA LYS A 90 21.14 -12.85 -5.49
C LYS A 90 20.96 -11.90 -6.68
N GLY A 91 19.71 -11.64 -7.07
CA GLY A 91 19.39 -10.77 -8.21
C GLY A 91 19.83 -9.32 -8.00
N ILE A 92 19.62 -8.76 -6.80
CA ILE A 92 20.06 -7.41 -6.45
C ILE A 92 21.60 -7.30 -6.42
N THR A 93 22.29 -8.35 -5.96
CA THR A 93 23.77 -8.36 -5.89
C THR A 93 24.41 -8.52 -7.27
N ALA A 94 23.70 -9.15 -8.21
CA ALA A 94 24.20 -9.37 -9.57
C ALA A 94 24.30 -8.08 -10.41
N ASP A 95 23.75 -6.95 -9.94
CA ASP A 95 23.78 -5.62 -10.57
C ASP A 95 23.42 -5.62 -12.07
N TYR A 96 22.50 -6.51 -12.46
CA TYR A 96 21.96 -6.54 -13.81
C TYR A 96 21.10 -5.30 -14.08
N PRO A 97 20.94 -4.89 -15.35
CA PRO A 97 19.95 -3.91 -15.74
C PRO A 97 18.60 -4.21 -15.10
N HIS A 98 17.91 -3.20 -14.60
CA HIS A 98 16.59 -3.30 -13.96
C HIS A 98 16.48 -4.09 -12.64
N THR A 99 17.55 -4.70 -12.11
CA THR A 99 17.48 -5.39 -10.80
C THR A 99 17.48 -4.45 -9.60
N ASN A 100 17.96 -3.22 -9.80
CA ASN A 100 18.04 -2.20 -8.79
C ASN A 100 16.78 -1.31 -8.86
N GLN A 101 15.69 -1.76 -8.26
CA GLN A 101 14.42 -1.02 -8.19
C GLN A 101 13.82 -1.11 -6.78
N GLY A 102 13.18 -0.03 -6.32
CA GLY A 102 12.58 0.05 -4.99
C GLY A 102 11.65 -1.13 -4.63
N VAL A 103 10.88 -1.62 -5.60
CA VAL A 103 9.96 -2.76 -5.40
C VAL A 103 10.65 -4.05 -4.95
N TYR A 104 11.89 -4.30 -5.40
CA TYR A 104 12.64 -5.49 -5.01
C TYR A 104 13.26 -5.32 -3.61
N PHE A 105 13.72 -4.12 -3.27
CA PHE A 105 14.16 -3.80 -1.91
C PHE A 105 13.01 -3.90 -0.91
N GLU A 106 11.81 -3.45 -1.28
CA GLU A 106 10.62 -3.62 -0.44
C GLU A 106 10.30 -5.10 -0.23
N ALA A 107 10.21 -5.89 -1.30
CA ALA A 107 9.93 -7.32 -1.23
C ALA A 107 10.98 -8.07 -0.37
N LEU A 108 12.26 -7.73 -0.51
CA LEU A 108 13.34 -8.35 0.24
C LEU A 108 13.25 -7.97 1.72
N GLY A 109 13.09 -6.67 2.01
CA GLY A 109 12.96 -6.18 3.37
C GLY A 109 11.72 -6.74 4.08
N ASP A 110 10.56 -6.80 3.44
CA ASP A 110 9.35 -7.39 4.05
C ASP A 110 9.51 -8.91 4.26
N SER A 111 10.09 -9.62 3.30
CA SER A 111 10.41 -11.04 3.48
C SER A 111 11.37 -11.28 4.65
N LEU A 112 12.39 -10.44 4.83
CA LEU A 112 13.33 -10.50 5.95
C LEU A 112 12.64 -10.21 7.28
N GLN A 113 11.76 -9.20 7.33
CA GLN A 113 10.96 -8.88 8.53
C GLN A 113 10.07 -10.05 8.95
N ARG A 114 9.38 -10.68 7.99
CA ARG A 114 8.52 -11.86 8.23
C ARG A 114 9.30 -13.09 8.70
N LEU A 115 10.59 -13.16 8.41
CA LEU A 115 11.51 -14.18 8.91
C LEU A 115 12.18 -13.80 10.24
N GLY A 116 11.82 -12.66 10.84
CA GLY A 116 12.46 -12.17 12.07
C GLY A 116 13.87 -11.60 11.87
N ARG A 117 14.35 -11.50 10.63
CA ARG A 117 15.70 -11.03 10.27
C ARG A 117 15.75 -9.50 10.16
N ARG A 118 15.36 -8.84 11.25
CA ARG A 118 15.12 -7.38 11.27
C ARG A 118 16.38 -6.56 10.92
N SER A 119 17.54 -6.91 11.47
CA SER A 119 18.78 -6.18 11.19
C SER A 119 19.17 -6.24 9.71
N GLU A 120 18.89 -7.35 9.04
CA GLU A 120 19.12 -7.49 7.60
C GLU A 120 18.12 -6.69 6.77
N ALA A 121 16.85 -6.65 7.18
CA ALA A 121 15.84 -5.82 6.55
C ALA A 121 16.22 -4.32 6.59
N ILE A 122 16.73 -3.85 7.74
CA ILE A 122 17.21 -2.47 7.90
C ILE A 122 18.39 -2.19 6.97
N ARG A 123 19.41 -3.06 6.92
CA ARG A 123 20.55 -2.89 6.01
C ARG A 123 20.12 -2.82 4.54
N ASN A 124 19.16 -3.66 4.15
CA ASN A 124 18.57 -3.63 2.82
C ASN A 124 17.90 -2.27 2.52
N TYR A 125 17.15 -1.71 3.48
CA TYR A 125 16.52 -0.40 3.32
C TYR A 125 17.54 0.75 3.33
N GLU A 126 18.59 0.69 4.15
CA GLU A 126 19.70 1.65 4.13
C GLU A 126 20.38 1.67 2.76
N TYR A 127 20.63 0.51 2.17
CA TYR A 127 21.17 0.40 0.82
C TYR A 127 20.23 1.02 -0.23
N ALA A 128 18.92 0.74 -0.13
CA ALA A 128 17.93 1.33 -1.04
C ALA A 128 17.83 2.86 -0.92
N VAL A 129 17.98 3.41 0.30
CA VAL A 129 18.07 4.86 0.53
C VAL A 129 19.34 5.44 -0.10
N ALA A 130 20.50 4.78 0.06
CA ALA A 130 21.75 5.21 -0.56
C ALA A 130 21.65 5.25 -2.10
N LYS A 131 20.85 4.34 -2.70
CA LYS A 131 20.52 4.32 -4.13
C LYS A 131 19.35 5.24 -4.53
N ARG A 132 18.81 6.02 -3.59
CA ARG A 132 17.71 6.99 -3.79
C ARG A 132 16.36 6.37 -4.20
N PHE A 133 16.11 5.10 -3.88
CA PHE A 133 14.78 4.50 -4.08
C PHE A 133 13.79 4.87 -2.98
N PHE A 134 14.29 5.13 -1.77
CA PHE A 134 13.49 5.54 -0.63
C PHE A 134 14.00 6.84 -0.05
N ARG A 135 13.10 7.65 0.52
CA ARG A 135 13.46 8.92 1.18
C ARG A 135 14.24 8.68 2.48
N SER A 136 13.83 7.67 3.22
CA SER A 136 14.52 7.21 4.43
C SER A 136 14.23 5.72 4.67
N VAL A 137 14.90 5.13 5.66
CA VAL A 137 14.65 3.74 6.08
C VAL A 137 13.19 3.55 6.51
N TYR A 138 12.54 4.60 7.03
CA TYR A 138 11.15 4.57 7.48
C TYR A 138 10.13 5.01 6.42
N GLN A 139 10.49 5.96 5.55
CA GLN A 139 9.62 6.51 4.50
C GLN A 139 9.99 5.92 3.13
N ARG A 140 9.31 4.83 2.78
CA ARG A 140 9.60 3.96 1.62
C ARG A 140 8.52 3.99 0.53
N SER A 141 7.67 5.02 0.53
CA SER A 141 6.64 5.25 -0.47
C SER A 141 7.23 5.53 -1.86
N TYR A 142 6.51 5.21 -2.94
CA TYR A 142 6.98 5.37 -4.32
C TYR A 142 6.50 6.66 -4.99
N HIS A 143 5.27 7.09 -4.71
CA HIS A 143 4.63 8.22 -5.36
C HIS A 143 4.74 9.45 -4.47
N ASN A 144 5.84 10.18 -4.60
CA ASN A 144 6.16 11.24 -3.64
C ASN A 144 6.24 12.63 -4.26
N VAL A 145 6.00 13.64 -3.41
CA VAL A 145 6.27 15.04 -3.68
C VAL A 145 7.43 15.50 -2.79
N ASP A 146 8.49 16.04 -3.39
CA ASP A 146 9.78 16.28 -2.73
C ASP A 146 9.78 17.33 -1.64
N HIS A 147 8.97 18.37 -1.80
CA HIS A 147 8.95 19.50 -0.86
C HIS A 147 8.04 19.29 0.35
N LEU A 148 7.36 18.15 0.44
CA LEU A 148 6.50 17.85 1.58
C LEU A 148 7.35 17.43 2.78
N THR A 149 7.05 18.02 3.94
CA THR A 149 7.63 17.60 5.22
C THR A 149 7.22 16.17 5.52
N GLY A 150 8.19 15.28 5.77
CA GLY A 150 7.96 13.90 6.18
C GLY A 150 8.41 13.68 7.62
N LYS A 151 7.48 13.28 8.49
CA LYS A 151 7.78 12.90 9.89
C LYS A 151 6.73 11.92 10.41
N PRO A 152 7.09 11.02 11.35
CA PRO A 152 6.21 9.92 11.73
C PRO A 152 4.92 10.37 12.41
N TRP A 153 4.98 11.40 13.26
CA TRP A 153 3.82 11.85 14.04
C TRP A 153 3.57 13.34 13.87
N TRP A 154 2.30 13.68 13.79
CA TRP A 154 1.80 15.04 13.69
C TRP A 154 0.81 15.33 14.81
N SER A 155 0.77 16.58 15.27
CA SER A 155 -0.24 17.03 16.23
C SER A 155 -1.36 17.79 15.53
N VAL A 156 -2.52 17.86 16.18
CA VAL A 156 -3.69 18.62 15.70
C VAL A 156 -3.35 20.12 15.58
N GLU A 157 -2.43 20.62 16.40
CA GLU A 157 -1.96 22.00 16.39
C GLU A 157 -1.19 22.36 15.12
N GLU A 158 -0.60 21.38 14.43
CA GLU A 158 0.15 21.57 13.19
C GLU A 158 -0.75 21.59 11.95
N MET A 159 -2.02 21.24 12.10
CA MET A 159 -3.02 21.15 11.02
C MET A 159 -3.60 22.53 10.68
N THR A 160 -2.74 23.48 10.33
CA THR A 160 -3.09 24.91 10.26
C THR A 160 -3.43 25.39 8.85
N ILE A 161 -3.53 24.50 7.85
CA ILE A 161 -3.81 24.92 6.47
C ILE A 161 -5.21 25.54 6.41
N PRO A 162 -5.33 26.83 6.06
CA PRO A 162 -6.61 27.51 6.03
C PRO A 162 -7.36 27.19 4.74
N THR A 163 -8.68 27.03 4.85
CA THR A 163 -9.61 26.96 3.73
C THR A 163 -10.67 28.04 3.90
N THR A 164 -10.78 28.90 2.88
CA THR A 164 -11.78 29.97 2.83
C THR A 164 -13.08 29.49 2.19
N TYR A 165 -14.23 29.90 2.74
CA TYR A 165 -15.54 29.66 2.13
C TYR A 165 -16.52 30.79 2.45
N ARG A 166 -17.63 30.84 1.71
CA ARG A 166 -18.75 31.73 2.03
C ARG A 166 -19.83 30.95 2.75
N ASP A 167 -20.31 31.47 3.87
CA ASP A 167 -21.44 30.88 4.58
C ASP A 167 -22.79 31.19 3.89
N GLU A 168 -23.89 30.76 4.51
CA GLU A 168 -25.25 30.96 4.00
C GLU A 168 -25.67 32.42 3.85
N ASN A 169 -25.03 33.33 4.61
CA ASN A 169 -25.25 34.78 4.53
C ASN A 169 -24.29 35.46 3.56
N GLY A 170 -23.41 34.69 2.90
CA GLY A 170 -22.42 35.19 1.95
C GLY A 170 -21.14 35.73 2.59
N GLU A 171 -20.99 35.65 3.92
CA GLU A 171 -19.80 36.14 4.63
C GLU A 171 -18.61 35.21 4.41
N LEU A 172 -17.42 35.80 4.22
CA LEU A 172 -16.19 35.04 4.08
C LEU A 172 -15.75 34.50 5.46
N LYS A 173 -15.68 33.18 5.58
CA LYS A 173 -15.18 32.47 6.76
C LYS A 173 -13.90 31.72 6.41
N ILE A 174 -13.06 31.52 7.43
CA ILE A 174 -11.84 30.71 7.36
C ILE A 174 -12.01 29.55 8.31
N ILE A 175 -11.70 28.35 7.83
CA ILE A 175 -11.64 27.14 8.64
C ILE A 175 -10.32 26.43 8.38
N THR A 176 -9.74 25.83 9.42
CA THR A 176 -8.49 25.08 9.30
C THR A 176 -8.75 23.59 9.39
N GLU A 177 -7.77 22.77 9.00
CA GLU A 177 -7.81 21.33 9.23
C GLU A 177 -7.89 21.01 10.73
N LYS A 178 -7.27 21.82 11.59
CA LYS A 178 -7.39 21.70 13.05
C LYS A 178 -8.85 21.72 13.52
N ASP A 179 -9.69 22.55 12.91
CA ASP A 179 -11.12 22.61 13.24
C ASP A 179 -11.86 21.32 12.82
N PHE A 180 -11.38 20.63 11.77
CA PHE A 180 -11.88 19.30 11.39
C PHE A 180 -11.63 18.31 12.50
N TYR A 181 -10.38 18.22 12.96
CA TYR A 181 -9.97 17.25 13.97
C TYR A 181 -10.71 17.47 15.28
N ARG A 182 -10.86 18.73 15.72
CA ARG A 182 -11.67 19.06 16.90
C ARG A 182 -13.13 18.62 16.73
N LYS A 183 -13.73 18.86 15.56
CA LYS A 183 -15.09 18.41 15.28
C LYS A 183 -15.18 16.88 15.29
N LEU A 184 -14.23 16.20 14.65
CA LEU A 184 -14.12 14.74 14.58
C LEU A 184 -14.03 14.13 15.99
N GLN A 185 -13.15 14.66 16.84
CA GLN A 185 -13.00 14.24 18.24
C GLN A 185 -14.28 14.48 19.05
N SER A 186 -14.95 15.64 18.88
CA SER A 186 -16.22 15.93 19.57
C SER A 186 -17.37 14.98 19.18
N MET A 187 -17.25 14.32 18.02
CA MET A 187 -18.25 13.37 17.52
C MET A 187 -17.92 11.92 17.87
N SER A 188 -16.81 11.65 18.57
CA SER A 188 -16.31 10.30 18.84
C SER A 188 -17.37 9.34 19.40
N SER A 189 -18.14 9.73 20.42
CA SER A 189 -19.20 8.89 20.99
C SER A 189 -20.31 8.54 19.99
N ILE A 190 -20.71 9.49 19.15
CA ILE A 190 -21.75 9.27 18.13
C ILE A 190 -21.21 8.36 17.02
N LEU A 191 -19.96 8.57 16.60
CA LEU A 191 -19.29 7.75 15.59
C LEU A 191 -19.00 6.34 16.11
N LYS A 192 -18.73 6.15 17.41
CA LYS A 192 -18.59 4.84 18.05
C LYS A 192 -19.87 4.02 17.89
N GLN A 193 -21.03 4.61 18.19
CA GLN A 193 -22.32 3.94 18.03
C GLN A 193 -22.59 3.57 16.57
N GLU A 194 -22.37 4.51 15.64
CA GLU A 194 -22.55 4.26 14.21
C GLU A 194 -21.61 3.15 13.69
N ALA A 195 -20.36 3.13 14.16
CA ALA A 195 -19.39 2.10 13.80
C ALA A 195 -19.85 0.72 14.28
N GLN A 196 -20.30 0.61 15.53
CA GLN A 196 -20.82 -0.65 16.10
C GLN A 196 -21.99 -1.18 15.28
N ASP A 197 -22.92 -0.32 14.88
CA ASP A 197 -24.06 -0.72 14.04
C ASP A 197 -23.61 -1.14 12.64
N ALA A 198 -22.70 -0.39 12.02
CA ALA A 198 -22.25 -0.64 10.64
C ALA A 198 -21.40 -1.92 10.52
N LEU A 199 -20.54 -2.21 11.50
CA LEU A 199 -19.63 -3.35 11.49
C LEU A 199 -20.35 -4.70 11.69
N THR A 200 -21.58 -4.71 12.22
CA THR A 200 -22.40 -5.93 12.30
C THR A 200 -23.08 -6.30 10.98
N LYS A 201 -23.03 -5.44 9.96
CA LYS A 201 -23.77 -5.64 8.71
C LYS A 201 -23.03 -6.59 7.76
N PRO A 202 -23.75 -7.32 6.87
CA PRO A 202 -23.13 -8.26 5.93
C PRO A 202 -22.15 -7.62 4.93
N PHE A 203 -22.24 -6.32 4.70
CA PHE A 203 -21.33 -5.59 3.81
C PHE A 203 -19.97 -5.28 4.47
N ALA A 204 -19.83 -5.45 5.79
CA ALA A 204 -18.57 -5.23 6.47
C ALA A 204 -17.59 -6.31 6.03
N THR A 205 -16.51 -5.89 5.38
CA THR A 205 -15.57 -6.83 4.75
C THR A 205 -14.47 -7.21 5.73
N HIS A 206 -14.16 -8.51 5.79
CA HIS A 206 -13.06 -9.06 6.57
C HIS A 206 -11.72 -9.00 5.82
N TYR A 207 -11.68 -8.21 4.75
CA TYR A 207 -10.53 -8.01 3.87
C TYR A 207 -10.41 -6.51 3.60
N ILE A 208 -9.20 -5.99 3.65
CA ILE A 208 -8.93 -4.64 3.15
C ILE A 208 -9.12 -4.68 1.63
N ARG A 209 -10.20 -4.05 1.15
CA ARG A 209 -10.52 -4.01 -0.30
C ARG A 209 -9.67 -2.99 -1.05
N ASP A 210 -9.22 -1.97 -0.34
CA ASP A 210 -8.39 -0.91 -0.89
C ASP A 210 -6.93 -1.32 -0.78
N ASN A 211 -6.24 -1.39 -1.91
CA ASN A 211 -4.82 -1.72 -2.06
C ASN A 211 -4.54 -3.25 -2.03
N ILE A 212 -3.99 -3.94 -3.04
CA ILE A 212 -3.05 -3.50 -4.08
C ILE A 212 -3.17 -4.44 -5.30
N GLU A 213 -3.15 -3.85 -6.50
CA GLU A 213 -2.91 -4.48 -7.80
C GLU A 213 -1.52 -5.17 -7.92
N TYR A 214 -0.72 -5.08 -6.86
CA TYR A 214 0.69 -5.49 -6.74
C TYR A 214 1.06 -6.27 -5.44
N TYR A 215 0.28 -6.24 -4.35
CA TYR A 215 0.65 -6.79 -3.03
C TYR A 215 -0.59 -6.95 -2.12
N PRO A 216 -1.28 -8.08 -2.10
CA PRO A 216 -2.22 -8.35 -1.02
C PRO A 216 -1.45 -8.37 0.31
N TYR A 217 -1.56 -7.31 1.12
CA TYR A 217 -1.21 -7.37 2.54
C TYR A 217 -2.21 -8.32 3.20
N TYR A 218 -1.85 -9.60 3.21
CA TYR A 218 -2.67 -10.63 3.84
C TYR A 218 -2.54 -10.46 5.35
N TYR A 219 -3.53 -9.80 5.93
CA TYR A 219 -3.82 -9.96 7.35
C TYR A 219 -4.19 -11.42 7.62
N GLU A 220 -3.95 -11.87 8.84
CA GLU A 220 -4.52 -13.15 9.28
C GLU A 220 -6.04 -13.11 9.09
N PRO A 221 -6.68 -14.23 8.70
CA PRO A 221 -8.14 -14.26 8.55
C PRO A 221 -8.84 -13.71 9.79
N ASN A 222 -9.80 -12.82 9.58
CA ASN A 222 -10.56 -12.15 10.65
C ASN A 222 -9.75 -11.19 11.55
N LEU A 223 -8.48 -10.90 11.25
CA LEU A 223 -7.72 -9.91 12.02
C LEU A 223 -8.26 -8.50 11.82
N VAL A 224 -8.67 -8.14 10.61
CA VAL A 224 -9.18 -6.81 10.28
C VAL A 224 -10.57 -6.93 9.66
N GLN A 225 -11.49 -6.10 10.16
CA GLN A 225 -12.80 -5.88 9.55
C GLN A 225 -12.96 -4.39 9.24
N GLU A 226 -13.48 -4.05 8.06
CA GLU A 226 -13.67 -2.65 7.68
C GLU A 226 -15.04 -2.37 7.04
N VAL A 227 -15.48 -1.12 7.19
CA VAL A 227 -16.58 -0.52 6.43
C VAL A 227 -16.05 0.72 5.74
N LEU A 228 -15.78 0.59 4.43
CA LEU A 228 -15.31 1.70 3.59
C LEU A 228 -16.45 2.64 3.22
N VAL A 229 -16.45 3.86 3.75
CA VAL A 229 -17.52 4.86 3.58
C VAL A 229 -17.24 5.81 2.41
N ILE A 230 -15.99 6.24 2.28
CA ILE A 230 -15.51 7.09 1.18
C ILE A 230 -14.28 6.40 0.58
N HIS A 231 -14.25 6.26 -0.74
CA HIS A 231 -13.12 5.73 -1.50
C HIS A 231 -12.66 6.78 -2.51
N ARG A 232 -11.40 7.23 -2.40
CA ARG A 232 -10.83 8.28 -3.27
C ARG A 232 -11.71 9.53 -3.37
N GLY A 233 -12.19 10.00 -2.22
CA GLY A 233 -13.10 11.14 -2.11
C GLY A 233 -14.53 10.92 -2.63
N LEU A 234 -14.87 9.71 -3.10
CA LEU A 234 -16.21 9.36 -3.59
C LEU A 234 -16.95 8.46 -2.61
N LYS A 235 -18.27 8.67 -2.51
CA LYS A 235 -19.14 7.82 -1.69
C LYS A 235 -19.17 6.39 -2.21
N THR A 236 -19.09 5.44 -1.29
CA THR A 236 -19.34 4.03 -1.59
C THR A 236 -20.81 3.68 -1.42
N SER A 237 -21.18 2.45 -1.79
CA SER A 237 -22.53 1.90 -1.56
C SER A 237 -22.89 1.79 -0.08
N THR A 238 -21.91 1.61 0.82
CA THR A 238 -22.13 1.48 2.28
C THR A 238 -22.29 2.84 2.96
N SER A 239 -21.94 3.95 2.30
CA SER A 239 -21.99 5.30 2.87
C SER A 239 -23.37 5.71 3.41
N ARG A 240 -24.46 5.11 2.92
CA ARG A 240 -25.83 5.33 3.43
C ARG A 240 -26.04 4.76 4.83
N SER A 241 -25.28 3.72 5.20
CA SER A 241 -25.31 3.10 6.52
C SER A 241 -24.41 3.79 7.55
N CYS A 242 -23.61 4.77 7.11
CA CYS A 242 -22.77 5.61 7.99
C CYS A 242 -23.08 7.10 7.79
N PRO A 243 -24.34 7.54 8.01
CA PRO A 243 -24.77 8.91 7.70
C PRO A 243 -24.03 10.01 8.47
N LYS A 244 -23.60 9.76 9.71
CA LYS A 244 -22.90 10.74 10.55
C LYS A 244 -21.48 10.96 10.06
N LEU A 245 -20.72 9.89 9.84
CA LEU A 245 -19.37 9.99 9.27
C LEU A 245 -19.41 10.57 7.87
N ARG A 246 -20.34 10.11 7.04
CA ARG A 246 -20.55 10.66 5.69
C ARG A 246 -20.83 12.16 5.74
N HIS A 247 -21.75 12.61 6.58
CA HIS A 247 -22.12 14.02 6.67
C HIS A 247 -20.94 14.89 7.10
N LEU A 248 -20.15 14.44 8.08
CA LEU A 248 -18.94 15.13 8.52
C LEU A 248 -17.97 15.37 7.34
N PHE A 249 -17.71 14.33 6.54
CA PHE A 249 -16.80 14.43 5.40
C PHE A 249 -17.36 15.21 4.20
N GLU A 250 -18.68 15.20 3.99
CA GLU A 250 -19.35 16.00 2.95
C GLU A 250 -19.41 17.49 3.29
N THR A 251 -19.47 17.84 4.58
CA THR A 251 -19.65 19.24 5.03
C THR A 251 -18.33 19.96 5.27
N PHE A 252 -17.27 19.25 5.66
CA PHE A 252 -16.00 19.88 5.94
C PHE A 252 -15.20 20.10 4.65
N LEU A 253 -14.90 21.37 4.33
CA LEU A 253 -14.30 21.75 3.04
C LEU A 253 -12.94 21.10 2.76
N PRO A 254 -11.98 21.09 3.71
CA PRO A 254 -10.72 20.37 3.56
C PRO A 254 -10.88 18.90 3.15
N THR A 255 -11.82 18.17 3.76
CA THR A 255 -12.02 16.75 3.45
C THR A 255 -12.82 16.53 2.17
N ARG A 256 -13.79 17.39 1.86
CA ARG A 256 -14.63 17.31 0.65
C ARG A 256 -13.83 17.40 -0.65
N ARG A 257 -12.69 18.09 -0.63
CA ARG A 257 -11.81 18.26 -1.80
C ARG A 257 -10.74 17.17 -1.91
N CYS A 258 -10.52 16.36 -0.88
CA CYS A 258 -9.49 15.34 -0.90
C CYS A 258 -9.90 14.17 -1.80
N ARG A 259 -9.26 14.05 -2.96
CA ARG A 259 -9.52 12.98 -3.94
C ARG A 259 -8.74 11.69 -3.67
N LEU A 260 -7.79 11.74 -2.74
CA LEU A 260 -6.95 10.60 -2.41
C LEU A 260 -7.36 9.94 -1.08
N CYS A 261 -8.27 10.55 -0.31
CA CYS A 261 -8.66 10.00 0.98
C CYS A 261 -9.57 8.79 0.83
N ASN A 262 -9.30 7.81 1.69
CA ASN A 262 -10.24 6.76 2.04
C ASN A 262 -10.69 6.99 3.47
N VAL A 263 -11.99 6.81 3.72
CA VAL A 263 -12.59 7.01 5.04
C VAL A 263 -13.35 5.76 5.39
N LYS A 264 -13.02 5.17 6.53
CA LYS A 264 -13.52 3.86 6.92
C LYS A 264 -13.59 3.70 8.42
N TYR A 265 -14.55 2.90 8.86
CA TYR A 265 -14.49 2.27 10.18
C TYR A 265 -13.66 0.99 10.08
N VAL A 266 -12.81 0.75 11.06
CA VAL A 266 -11.94 -0.42 11.11
C VAL A 266 -11.97 -1.01 12.51
N THR A 267 -12.16 -2.32 12.60
CA THR A 267 -11.90 -3.12 13.79
C THR A 267 -10.67 -3.97 13.54
N ILE A 268 -9.76 -3.97 14.50
CA ILE A 268 -8.62 -4.87 14.54
C ILE A 268 -8.84 -5.81 15.72
N ASN A 269 -9.04 -7.09 15.42
CA ASN A 269 -9.16 -8.14 16.42
C ASN A 269 -7.77 -8.51 16.98
N GLN A 270 -7.72 -9.42 17.95
CA GLN A 270 -6.47 -9.84 18.56
C GLN A 270 -5.47 -10.37 17.52
N GLY A 271 -4.30 -9.75 17.43
CA GLY A 271 -3.22 -10.19 16.55
C GLY A 271 -2.21 -9.09 16.28
N HIS A 272 -1.44 -9.25 15.20
CA HIS A 272 -0.35 -8.35 14.84
C HIS A 272 -0.41 -7.96 13.37
N ILE A 273 -0.40 -6.66 13.11
CA ILE A 273 -0.24 -6.10 11.77
C ILE A 273 1.26 -5.93 11.51
N TRP A 274 1.76 -6.58 10.46
CA TRP A 274 3.16 -6.48 10.06
C TRP A 274 3.54 -5.05 9.63
N PRO A 275 4.80 -4.64 9.84
CA PRO A 275 5.28 -3.34 9.40
C PRO A 275 5.03 -3.14 7.90
N THR A 276 4.40 -2.02 7.56
CA THR A 276 4.01 -1.67 6.19
C THR A 276 4.36 -0.21 5.92
N CYS A 277 4.28 0.21 4.66
CA CYS A 277 4.44 1.61 4.25
C CYS A 277 3.38 1.95 3.21
N GLY A 278 2.81 3.16 3.30
CA GLY A 278 1.92 3.69 2.28
C GLY A 278 2.63 3.86 0.94
N SER A 279 1.86 3.97 -0.15
CA SER A 279 2.43 4.15 -1.49
C SER A 279 2.82 5.58 -1.83
N THR A 280 2.44 6.57 -1.00
CA THR A 280 2.65 8.00 -1.24
C THR A 280 2.92 8.77 0.06
N ASN A 281 3.68 9.87 -0.01
CA ASN A 281 3.88 10.83 1.10
C ASN A 281 2.91 12.03 1.05
N THR A 282 1.85 11.95 0.25
CA THR A 282 0.90 13.06 0.00
C THR A 282 -0.33 13.04 0.90
N ILE A 283 -0.42 12.07 1.82
CA ILE A 283 -1.60 11.83 2.65
C ILE A 283 -1.12 11.53 4.07
N LEU A 284 -1.68 12.24 5.05
CA LEU A 284 -1.55 11.83 6.45
C LEU A 284 -2.69 10.86 6.81
N THR A 285 -2.35 9.81 7.54
CA THR A 285 -3.32 8.88 8.10
C THR A 285 -3.76 9.37 9.48
N THR A 286 -5.08 9.36 9.71
CA THR A 286 -5.66 9.69 11.01
C THR A 286 -6.41 8.51 11.57
N HIS A 287 -6.10 8.13 12.80
CA HIS A 287 -6.89 7.20 13.59
C HIS A 287 -7.63 7.96 14.69
N LEU A 288 -8.96 8.13 14.54
CA LEU A 288 -9.82 8.49 15.66
C LEU A 288 -10.13 7.23 16.46
N ALA A 289 -9.73 7.20 17.72
CA ALA A 289 -9.97 6.08 18.60
C ALA A 289 -11.43 6.04 19.08
N LEU A 290 -12.16 4.99 18.72
CA LEU A 290 -13.57 4.81 19.10
C LEU A 290 -13.75 3.81 20.25
N SER A 291 -13.05 2.68 20.18
CA SER A 291 -13.07 1.65 21.22
C SER A 291 -11.67 1.04 21.32
N VAL A 292 -11.02 1.16 22.48
CA VAL A 292 -9.60 0.77 22.63
C VAL A 292 -9.47 -0.18 23.82
N PRO A 293 -9.15 -1.47 23.61
CA PRO A 293 -8.85 -2.38 24.71
C PRO A 293 -7.50 -2.05 25.35
N ASN A 294 -7.21 -2.65 26.51
CA ASN A 294 -5.89 -2.56 27.12
C ASN A 294 -4.82 -3.24 26.23
N ASP A 295 -3.57 -2.84 26.37
CA ASP A 295 -2.39 -3.46 25.72
C ASP A 295 -2.35 -3.41 24.18
N VAL A 296 -2.92 -2.37 23.57
CA VAL A 296 -2.78 -2.11 22.14
C VAL A 296 -1.86 -0.92 21.87
N SER A 297 -0.99 -1.06 20.88
CA SER A 297 -0.08 0.00 20.46
C SER A 297 0.15 -0.01 18.96
N ILE A 298 0.57 1.14 18.45
CA ILE A 298 1.01 1.34 17.07
C ILE A 298 2.40 1.94 17.08
N LYS A 299 3.24 1.47 16.16
CA LYS A 299 4.58 2.02 15.95
C LYS A 299 4.65 2.69 14.58
N VAL A 300 5.06 3.96 14.56
CA VAL A 300 5.36 4.71 13.33
C VAL A 300 6.77 5.26 13.44
N GLY A 301 7.60 4.97 12.43
CA GLY A 301 9.04 5.23 12.49
C GLY A 301 9.70 4.49 13.67
N ASN A 302 10.33 5.24 14.57
CA ASN A 302 10.98 4.73 15.77
C ASN A 302 10.11 4.83 17.04
N GLU A 303 8.96 5.48 16.99
CA GLU A 303 8.13 5.81 18.15
C GLU A 303 6.87 4.94 18.21
N THR A 304 6.57 4.42 19.41
CA THR A 304 5.38 3.64 19.71
C THR A 304 4.41 4.48 20.53
N ARG A 305 3.14 4.52 20.12
CA ARG A 305 2.05 5.19 20.82
C ARG A 305 0.88 4.25 21.08
N THR A 306 0.05 4.59 22.04
CA THR A 306 -1.25 3.95 22.30
C THR A 306 -2.37 4.90 21.90
N TRP A 307 -3.57 4.37 21.71
CA TRP A 307 -4.75 5.19 21.44
C TRP A 307 -5.44 5.57 22.75
N THR A 308 -6.04 6.76 22.78
CA THR A 308 -6.93 7.22 23.84
C THR A 308 -8.30 7.44 23.22
N GLU A 309 -9.36 6.82 23.75
CA GLU A 309 -10.71 6.97 23.21
C GLU A 309 -11.12 8.45 23.11
N GLY A 310 -11.64 8.85 21.95
CA GLY A 310 -11.99 10.24 21.65
C GLY A 310 -10.86 11.07 21.05
N ASP A 311 -9.61 10.64 21.15
CA ASP A 311 -8.46 11.32 20.57
C ASP A 311 -8.09 10.81 19.18
N ALA A 312 -7.42 11.70 18.42
CA ALA A 312 -6.92 11.42 17.09
C ALA A 312 -5.40 11.28 17.10
N LEU A 313 -4.90 10.13 16.62
CA LEU A 313 -3.51 9.98 16.24
C LEU A 313 -3.35 10.33 14.76
N ILE A 314 -2.40 11.21 14.43
CA ILE A 314 -2.09 11.64 13.06
C ILE A 314 -0.65 11.26 12.73
N PHE A 315 -0.46 10.52 11.65
CA PHE A 315 0.84 10.01 11.24
C PHE A 315 0.99 9.96 9.72
N ASP A 316 2.25 9.98 9.24
CA ASP A 316 2.63 9.76 7.84
C ASP A 316 2.85 8.26 7.60
#